data_AF-A0A353VR70-F1
#
_entry.id   AF-A0A353VR70-F1
#
_cell.length_a   1.000
_cell.length_b   1.000
_cell.length_c   1.000
_cell.angle_alpha   90.00
_cell.angle_beta   90.00
_cell.angle_gamma   90.00
#
_symmetry.space_group_name_H-M   'P 1'
#
loop_
_entity.id
_entity.type
_entity.pdbx_description
1 polymer ?
#
loop_
_entity_poly.entity_id
_entity_poly.type
_entity_poly.pdbx_seq_one_letter_code
_entity_poly.pdbx_strand_id
1 'polypeptide(L)'
;MATEPSPHRKTVMRQLLYQHIFFMNMNNMVLGLLCAAFTLFTFNVQDLTARTNITPIANDRIVSENSPSMTDDPNAAGDNIIGNYLVEHKGEKSKVKVFKNADGSYTAQVFWVQNRTEKDGSVRKDTKNPDKSLRNVDCDKILIFKGLKYDASAKAWGGASIYDPVRGINASLKAWFSDSKTLSLKGSKMGFSETVTWTRL
;
A
#
# COMPACT_ATOMS: atom_id res chain seq x y z
N MET A 1 19.95 22.82 47.93
CA MET A 1 20.51 21.58 48.51
C MET A 1 19.99 20.43 47.66
N ALA A 2 20.74 20.05 46.62
CA ALA A 2 20.33 19.04 45.65
C ALA A 2 20.73 17.65 46.20
N THR A 3 19.77 16.74 46.28
CA THR A 3 19.98 15.38 46.79
C THR A 3 20.72 14.55 45.73
N GLU A 4 21.86 13.98 46.10
CA GLU A 4 22.57 13.05 45.22
C GLU A 4 21.76 11.75 45.01
N PRO A 5 21.66 11.23 43.78
CA PRO A 5 20.93 10.00 43.51
C PRO A 5 21.70 8.75 43.96
N SER A 6 20.96 7.77 44.48
CA SER A 6 21.49 6.56 45.11
C SER A 6 22.33 5.66 44.18
N PRO A 7 23.21 4.80 44.74
CA PRO A 7 24.17 3.99 43.98
C PRO A 7 23.52 3.05 42.94
N HIS A 8 22.23 2.74 43.09
CA HIS A 8 21.51 1.83 42.19
C HIS A 8 21.05 2.50 40.88
N ARG A 9 21.02 3.84 40.80
CA ARG A 9 20.69 4.57 39.56
C ARG A 9 21.87 4.81 38.60
N LYS A 10 23.12 4.55 39.03
CA LYS A 10 24.30 4.68 38.16
C LYS A 10 24.59 3.43 37.31
N THR A 11 24.01 2.28 37.66
CA THR A 11 24.23 1.01 36.94
C THR A 11 23.29 0.84 35.74
N VAL A 12 22.03 1.32 35.82
CA VAL A 12 21.05 1.19 34.72
C VAL A 12 21.35 2.14 33.54
N MET A 13 22.04 3.27 33.80
CA MET A 13 22.47 4.21 32.76
C MET A 13 23.75 3.79 32.01
N ARG A 14 24.47 2.76 32.45
CA ARG A 14 25.61 2.17 31.70
C ARG A 14 25.21 0.99 30.81
N GLN A 15 24.01 0.45 30.98
CA GLN A 15 23.53 -0.71 30.21
C GLN A 15 22.75 -0.33 28.94
N LEU A 16 22.36 0.95 28.81
CA LEU A 16 21.62 1.46 27.63
C LEU A 16 22.51 2.12 26.55
N LEU A 17 23.82 2.27 26.79
CA LEU A 17 24.75 2.83 25.78
C LEU A 17 25.45 1.77 24.92
N TYR A 18 25.35 0.47 25.26
CA TYR A 18 25.95 -0.63 24.49
C TYR A 18 25.02 -1.28 23.46
N GLN A 19 23.73 -0.95 23.44
CA GLN A 19 22.80 -1.36 22.36
C GLN A 19 22.71 -0.38 21.19
N HIS A 20 23.56 0.66 21.15
CA HIS A 20 23.60 1.63 20.05
C HIS A 20 24.88 1.58 19.19
N ILE A 21 25.75 0.58 19.36
CA ILE A 21 26.96 0.40 18.53
C ILE A 21 26.97 -0.96 17.78
N PHE A 22 25.86 -1.71 17.77
CA PHE A 22 25.80 -3.04 17.12
C PHE A 22 24.96 -3.12 15.84
N PHE A 23 24.53 -1.99 15.26
CA PHE A 23 23.78 -1.96 13.98
C PHE A 23 24.40 -1.03 12.93
N MET A 24 25.73 -0.91 12.93
CA MET A 24 26.46 -0.51 11.73
C MET A 24 27.58 -1.52 11.54
N ASN A 25 27.70 -2.00 10.30
CA ASN A 25 28.75 -2.86 9.77
C ASN A 25 28.49 -4.37 9.81
N MET A 26 27.65 -4.83 8.88
CA MET A 26 27.78 -6.18 8.34
C MET A 26 27.75 -6.09 6.81
N ASN A 27 28.91 -5.73 6.24
CA ASN A 27 29.27 -6.10 4.89
C ASN A 27 30.43 -7.11 4.97
N ASN A 28 30.23 -8.23 4.28
CA ASN A 28 31.22 -9.19 3.79
C ASN A 28 31.78 -10.29 4.71
N MET A 29 31.47 -11.53 4.30
CA MET A 29 32.29 -12.76 4.32
C MET A 29 32.65 -13.38 5.69
N VAL A 30 32.18 -14.61 5.96
CA VAL A 30 32.89 -15.87 5.66
C VAL A 30 32.11 -17.05 6.26
N LEU A 31 31.91 -18.05 5.42
CA LEU A 31 31.44 -19.41 5.64
C LEU A 31 32.34 -20.19 6.64
N GLY A 32 31.79 -20.83 7.67
CA GLY A 32 32.59 -21.76 8.49
C GLY A 32 31.85 -22.38 9.68
N LEU A 33 31.77 -23.71 9.68
CA LEU A 33 31.17 -24.59 10.68
C LEU A 33 31.78 -24.46 12.08
N LEU A 34 30.98 -24.78 13.13
CA LEU A 34 31.30 -25.61 14.32
C LEU A 34 30.11 -25.48 15.31
N CYS A 35 29.15 -26.40 15.34
CA CYS A 35 29.14 -27.71 16.02
C CYS A 35 29.20 -27.67 17.57
N ALA A 36 28.02 -27.95 18.16
CA ALA A 36 27.74 -28.79 19.33
C ALA A 36 28.04 -28.33 20.78
N ALA A 37 27.12 -28.77 21.66
CA ALA A 37 27.05 -28.79 23.13
C ALA A 37 26.51 -27.48 23.77
N PHE A 38 25.37 -27.46 24.48
CA PHE A 38 25.12 -28.21 25.73
C PHE A 38 23.61 -28.40 26.00
N THR A 39 23.23 -29.68 26.09
CA THR A 39 22.42 -30.36 27.12
C THR A 39 21.05 -29.82 27.59
N LEU A 40 20.07 -30.68 27.32
CA LEU A 40 18.71 -30.86 27.87
C LEU A 40 18.44 -30.36 29.30
N PHE A 41 17.26 -29.75 29.48
CA PHE A 41 16.45 -29.90 30.69
C PHE A 41 14.99 -30.17 30.29
N THR A 42 14.58 -31.43 30.41
CA THR A 42 13.18 -31.86 30.38
C THR A 42 12.58 -31.59 31.76
N PHE A 43 11.59 -30.71 31.86
CA PHE A 43 10.72 -30.67 33.03
C PHE A 43 9.50 -31.57 32.79
N ASN A 44 9.44 -32.59 33.64
CA ASN A 44 8.36 -33.54 33.82
C ASN A 44 7.03 -32.82 34.09
N VAL A 45 5.98 -33.29 33.40
CA VAL A 45 4.58 -32.99 33.69
C VAL A 45 3.98 -34.20 34.39
N GLN A 46 3.67 -34.08 35.68
CA GLN A 46 2.70 -34.93 36.42
C GLN A 46 2.08 -34.04 37.51
N ASP A 47 0.87 -33.53 37.28
CA ASP A 47 -0.44 -34.14 37.58
C ASP A 47 -0.93 -33.71 38.96
N LEU A 48 -2.08 -33.04 39.01
CA LEU A 48 -3.10 -33.33 40.02
C LEU A 48 -4.46 -32.92 39.47
N THR A 49 -5.18 -33.93 39.02
CA THR A 49 -6.61 -33.99 38.76
C THR A 49 -7.47 -33.20 39.76
N ALA A 50 -8.33 -32.31 39.24
CA ALA A 50 -9.59 -31.98 39.87
C ALA A 50 -10.72 -32.23 38.85
N ARG A 51 -11.52 -33.25 39.13
CA ARG A 51 -12.64 -33.72 38.34
C ARG A 51 -13.84 -32.78 38.53
N THR A 52 -14.44 -32.33 37.44
CA THR A 52 -15.90 -32.16 37.38
C THR A 52 -16.41 -32.78 36.09
N ASN A 53 -17.16 -33.87 36.26
CA ASN A 53 -17.93 -34.50 35.21
C ASN A 53 -19.09 -33.58 34.85
N ILE A 54 -19.17 -33.14 33.60
CA ILE A 54 -20.42 -32.65 33.02
C ILE A 54 -20.60 -33.37 31.69
N THR A 55 -21.68 -34.13 31.60
CA THR A 55 -22.20 -34.83 30.41
C THR A 55 -22.40 -33.88 29.23
N PRO A 56 -22.21 -34.30 27.97
CA PRO A 56 -22.53 -33.47 26.82
C PRO A 56 -24.03 -33.59 26.54
N ILE A 57 -24.78 -32.51 26.75
CA ILE A 57 -26.14 -32.39 26.23
C ILE A 57 -26.07 -31.53 24.96
N ALA A 58 -26.65 -32.09 23.91
CA ALA A 58 -26.70 -31.59 22.55
C ALA A 58 -27.41 -30.24 22.40
N ASN A 59 -27.10 -29.59 21.28
CA ASN A 59 -27.74 -28.41 20.70
C ASN A 59 -27.60 -27.10 21.49
N ASP A 60 -26.52 -26.38 21.18
CA ASP A 60 -26.71 -24.97 20.88
C ASP A 60 -25.97 -24.60 19.59
N ARG A 61 -26.54 -23.63 18.91
CA ARG A 61 -26.50 -23.38 17.48
C ARG A 61 -25.09 -23.18 16.93
N ILE A 62 -24.92 -23.62 15.68
CA ILE A 62 -23.89 -23.12 14.77
C ILE A 62 -23.99 -21.59 14.76
N VAL A 63 -23.09 -20.91 15.48
CA VAL A 63 -22.77 -19.51 15.21
C VAL A 63 -21.91 -19.50 13.97
N SER A 64 -22.60 -19.55 12.83
CA SER A 64 -22.06 -19.14 11.54
C SER A 64 -21.97 -17.61 11.57
N GLU A 65 -20.97 -17.08 12.26
CA GLU A 65 -20.49 -15.73 12.05
C GLU A 65 -19.15 -15.78 11.34
N ASN A 66 -19.15 -16.28 10.09
CA ASN A 66 -18.31 -15.65 9.07
C ASN A 66 -18.94 -14.29 8.74
N SER A 67 -18.89 -13.40 9.73
CA SER A 67 -19.13 -11.98 9.59
C SER A 67 -18.02 -11.44 8.69
N PRO A 68 -18.33 -10.74 7.58
CA PRO A 68 -17.30 -10.15 6.75
C PRO A 68 -16.51 -9.14 7.61
N SER A 69 -15.21 -9.40 7.76
CA SER A 69 -14.29 -8.60 8.55
C SER A 69 -14.28 -7.14 8.07
N MET A 70 -15.01 -6.28 8.78
CA MET A 70 -14.83 -4.84 8.69
C MET A 70 -13.55 -4.48 9.44
N THR A 71 -12.43 -4.33 8.73
CA THR A 71 -11.43 -3.24 8.84
C THR A 71 -10.10 -3.57 8.15
N ASP A 72 -10.13 -4.03 6.89
CA ASP A 72 -8.92 -3.97 6.06
C ASP A 72 -8.75 -2.52 5.60
N ASP A 73 -7.90 -1.76 6.28
CA ASP A 73 -7.50 -0.41 5.85
C ASP A 73 -6.97 -0.50 4.41
N PRO A 74 -7.69 0.05 3.41
CA PRO A 74 -7.29 -0.09 2.01
C PRO A 74 -5.94 0.59 1.71
N ASN A 75 -5.46 1.45 2.61
CA ASN A 75 -4.15 2.09 2.51
C ASN A 75 -3.02 1.32 3.21
N ALA A 76 -3.28 0.15 3.82
CA ALA A 76 -2.29 -0.58 4.60
C ALA A 76 -1.19 -1.27 3.77
N ALA A 77 -1.44 -1.53 2.49
CA ALA A 77 -0.48 -2.17 1.60
C ALA A 77 -0.48 -1.52 0.22
N GLY A 78 0.71 -1.36 -0.37
CA GLY A 78 0.87 -0.71 -1.66
C GLY A 78 0.12 -1.41 -2.80
N ASP A 79 0.06 -2.74 -2.78
CA ASP A 79 -0.57 -3.53 -3.83
C ASP A 79 -2.11 -3.44 -3.81
N ASN A 80 -2.69 -2.86 -2.75
CA ASN A 80 -4.12 -2.60 -2.71
C ASN A 80 -4.56 -1.65 -3.83
N ILE A 81 -3.69 -0.78 -4.37
CA ILE A 81 -4.05 0.11 -5.50
C ILE A 81 -4.23 -0.64 -6.83
N ILE A 82 -3.83 -1.91 -6.92
CA ILE A 82 -4.00 -2.70 -8.14
C ILE A 82 -5.49 -2.98 -8.34
N GLY A 83 -5.97 -2.77 -9.56
CA GLY A 83 -7.38 -2.98 -9.88
C GLY A 83 -7.84 -2.22 -11.11
N ASN A 84 -9.13 -2.32 -11.39
CA ASN A 84 -9.80 -1.55 -12.42
C ASN A 84 -10.70 -0.50 -11.76
N TYR A 85 -10.78 0.67 -12.38
CA TYR A 85 -11.47 1.82 -11.82
C TYR A 85 -12.36 2.47 -12.86
N LEU A 86 -13.54 2.93 -12.44
CA LEU A 86 -14.36 3.88 -13.14
C LEU A 86 -13.90 5.30 -12.81
N VAL A 87 -13.75 6.12 -13.85
CA VAL A 87 -13.31 7.50 -13.74
C VAL A 87 -14.32 8.39 -14.45
N GLU A 88 -14.81 9.40 -13.74
CA GLU A 88 -15.61 10.48 -14.31
C GLU A 88 -14.88 11.81 -14.06
N HIS A 89 -14.42 12.46 -15.13
CA HIS A 89 -13.62 13.68 -15.03
C HIS A 89 -13.97 14.65 -16.16
N LYS A 90 -14.36 15.87 -15.81
CA LYS A 90 -14.77 16.93 -16.76
C LYS A 90 -15.81 16.45 -17.81
N GLY A 91 -16.76 15.64 -17.39
CA GLY A 91 -17.83 15.12 -18.24
C GLY A 91 -17.42 13.92 -19.12
N GLU A 92 -16.18 13.45 -19.03
CA GLU A 92 -15.71 12.25 -19.71
C GLU A 92 -15.73 11.05 -18.76
N LYS A 93 -16.22 9.91 -19.25
CA LYS A 93 -16.29 8.66 -18.51
C LYS A 93 -15.36 7.63 -19.14
N SER A 94 -14.48 7.05 -18.32
CA SER A 94 -13.49 6.07 -18.76
C SER A 94 -13.28 4.99 -17.70
N LYS A 95 -12.61 3.90 -18.09
CA LYS A 95 -12.11 2.91 -17.15
C LYS A 95 -10.60 2.79 -17.26
N VAL A 96 -9.96 2.68 -16.11
CA VAL A 96 -8.50 2.66 -15.97
C VAL A 96 -8.08 1.41 -15.22
N LYS A 97 -7.00 0.77 -15.68
CA LYS A 97 -6.37 -0.37 -15.02
C LYS A 97 -5.08 0.11 -14.36
N VAL A 98 -4.94 -0.15 -13.06
CA VAL A 98 -3.70 0.04 -12.32
C VAL A 98 -3.00 -1.31 -12.16
N PHE A 99 -1.72 -1.36 -12.50
CA PHE A 99 -0.90 -2.56 -12.38
C PHE A 99 0.50 -2.24 -11.86
N LYS A 100 1.14 -3.24 -11.26
CA LYS A 100 2.50 -3.17 -10.73
C LYS A 100 3.52 -3.52 -11.82
N ASN A 101 4.57 -2.73 -11.90
CA ASN A 101 5.72 -2.92 -12.77
C ASN A 101 6.75 -3.84 -12.07
N ALA A 102 7.71 -4.36 -12.85
CA ALA A 102 8.78 -5.23 -12.32
C ALA A 102 9.66 -4.54 -11.26
N ASP A 103 9.80 -3.22 -11.33
CA ASP A 103 10.55 -2.40 -10.36
C ASP A 103 9.75 -2.08 -9.08
N GLY A 104 8.53 -2.63 -8.96
CA GLY A 104 7.63 -2.42 -7.83
C GLY A 104 6.83 -1.11 -7.88
N SER A 105 7.04 -0.25 -8.87
CA SER A 105 6.21 0.94 -9.08
C SER A 105 4.87 0.59 -9.76
N TYR A 106 3.93 1.54 -9.79
CA TYR A 106 2.60 1.34 -10.37
C TYR A 106 2.39 2.22 -11.60
N THR A 107 1.62 1.67 -12.55
CA THR A 107 1.20 2.33 -13.80
C THR A 107 -0.31 2.27 -13.92
N ALA A 108 -0.93 3.35 -14.39
CA ALA A 108 -2.34 3.40 -14.76
C ALA A 108 -2.51 3.60 -16.26
N GLN A 109 -3.33 2.75 -16.89
CA GLN A 109 -3.66 2.83 -18.31
C GLN A 109 -5.17 2.84 -18.51
N VAL A 110 -5.68 3.76 -19.34
CA VAL A 110 -7.07 3.72 -19.81
C VAL A 110 -7.25 2.46 -20.66
N PHE A 111 -8.35 1.73 -20.48
CA PHE A 111 -8.68 0.58 -21.33
C PHE A 111 -10.09 0.66 -21.94
N TRP A 112 -10.87 1.67 -21.57
CA TRP A 112 -12.20 1.92 -22.11
C TRP A 112 -12.58 3.40 -21.95
N VAL A 113 -13.29 3.96 -22.93
CA VAL A 113 -13.80 5.33 -22.93
C VAL A 113 -15.23 5.30 -23.49
N GLN A 114 -16.18 5.99 -22.84
CA GLN A 114 -17.58 5.98 -23.25
C GLN A 114 -17.77 6.53 -24.67
N ASN A 115 -17.16 7.67 -24.97
CA ASN A 115 -17.20 8.31 -26.27
C ASN A 115 -15.88 8.06 -27.00
N ARG A 116 -15.59 6.80 -27.34
CA ARG A 116 -14.30 6.39 -27.91
C ARG A 116 -14.02 6.93 -29.31
N THR A 117 -15.06 7.14 -30.12
CA THR A 117 -14.94 7.48 -31.54
C THR A 117 -15.33 8.93 -31.82
N GLU A 118 -14.73 9.49 -32.86
CA GLU A 118 -15.15 10.73 -33.50
C GLU A 118 -16.42 10.51 -34.33
N LYS A 119 -16.99 11.61 -34.86
CA LYS A 119 -18.20 11.57 -35.70
C LYS A 119 -18.02 10.75 -36.99
N ASP A 120 -16.79 10.67 -37.51
CA ASP A 120 -16.43 9.91 -38.70
C ASP A 120 -16.17 8.42 -38.40
N GLY A 121 -16.32 7.99 -37.15
CA GLY A 121 -16.07 6.61 -36.70
C GLY A 121 -14.60 6.31 -36.39
N SER A 122 -13.68 7.24 -36.62
CA SER A 122 -12.28 7.07 -36.23
C SER A 122 -12.11 7.09 -34.71
N VAL A 123 -11.05 6.44 -34.21
CA VAL A 123 -10.75 6.41 -32.77
C VAL A 123 -10.17 7.75 -32.35
N ARG A 124 -10.72 8.36 -31.29
CA ARG A 124 -10.16 9.57 -30.69
C ARG A 124 -8.70 9.36 -30.30
N LYS A 125 -7.88 10.36 -30.57
CA LYS A 125 -6.45 10.37 -30.25
C LYS A 125 -6.14 11.29 -29.08
N ASP A 126 -4.98 11.11 -28.45
CA ASP A 126 -4.46 11.97 -27.38
C ASP A 126 -3.88 13.30 -27.90
N THR A 127 -4.65 14.02 -28.71
CA THR A 127 -4.18 15.20 -29.47
C THR A 127 -3.64 16.34 -28.60
N LYS A 128 -4.02 16.38 -27.32
CA LYS A 128 -3.61 17.40 -26.35
C LYS A 128 -2.33 17.05 -25.60
N ASN A 129 -1.72 15.90 -25.85
CA ASN A 129 -0.52 15.50 -25.13
C ASN A 129 0.61 16.53 -25.32
N PRO A 130 1.25 17.01 -24.24
CA PRO A 130 2.40 17.91 -24.35
C PRO A 130 3.57 17.25 -25.09
N ASP A 131 3.73 15.93 -24.96
CA ASP A 131 4.66 15.15 -25.78
C ASP A 131 4.03 14.85 -27.15
N LYS A 132 4.62 15.42 -28.21
CA LYS A 132 4.14 15.26 -29.58
C LYS A 132 4.16 13.81 -30.05
N SER A 133 5.08 12.98 -29.55
CA SER A 133 5.19 11.57 -29.95
C SER A 133 3.99 10.74 -29.47
N LEU A 134 3.33 11.19 -28.40
CA LEU A 134 2.19 10.50 -27.80
C LEU A 134 0.84 10.94 -28.39
N ARG A 135 0.80 11.99 -29.23
CA ARG A 135 -0.46 12.54 -29.74
C ARG A 135 -1.27 11.61 -30.65
N ASN A 136 -0.64 10.56 -31.16
CA ASN A 136 -1.28 9.56 -32.01
C ASN A 136 -1.77 8.32 -31.24
N VAL A 137 -1.58 8.29 -29.92
CA VAL A 137 -2.08 7.22 -29.05
C VAL A 137 -3.61 7.26 -29.01
N ASP A 138 -4.24 6.09 -29.14
CA ASP A 138 -5.69 5.95 -29.00
C ASP A 138 -6.13 6.32 -27.58
N CYS A 139 -7.29 6.95 -27.44
CA CYS A 139 -7.80 7.42 -26.16
C CYS A 139 -7.95 6.31 -25.10
N ASP A 140 -8.13 5.06 -25.53
CA ASP A 140 -8.25 3.86 -24.72
C ASP A 140 -6.92 3.12 -24.51
N LYS A 141 -5.79 3.78 -24.75
CA LYS A 141 -4.43 3.28 -24.48
C LYS A 141 -3.56 4.30 -23.72
N ILE A 142 -4.13 5.47 -23.39
CA ILE A 142 -3.43 6.55 -22.70
C ILE A 142 -2.95 6.08 -21.32
N LEU A 143 -1.71 6.44 -21.00
CA LEU A 143 -1.13 6.21 -19.69
C LEU A 143 -1.38 7.44 -18.82
N ILE A 144 -2.11 7.24 -17.72
CA ILE A 144 -2.50 8.33 -16.81
C ILE A 144 -1.38 8.66 -15.83
N PHE A 145 -0.67 7.64 -15.33
CA PHE A 145 0.56 7.82 -14.57
C PHE A 145 1.45 6.59 -14.73
N LYS A 146 2.75 6.76 -14.52
CA LYS A 146 3.79 5.72 -14.51
C LYS A 146 4.74 6.00 -13.35
N GLY A 147 5.30 4.96 -12.74
CA GLY A 147 6.34 5.11 -11.71
C GLY A 147 5.81 5.54 -10.34
N LEU A 148 4.50 5.41 -10.09
CA LEU A 148 3.90 5.74 -8.79
C LEU A 148 4.45 4.77 -7.73
N LYS A 149 4.81 5.26 -6.55
CA LYS A 149 5.39 4.44 -5.47
C LYS A 149 4.55 4.54 -4.21
N TYR A 150 4.46 3.44 -3.47
CA TYR A 150 3.82 3.41 -2.16
C TYR A 150 4.79 3.86 -1.07
N ASP A 151 4.29 4.70 -0.16
CA ASP A 151 4.97 5.10 1.07
C ASP A 151 4.19 4.50 2.25
N ALA A 152 4.80 3.49 2.89
CA ALA A 152 4.19 2.80 4.03
C ALA A 152 4.04 3.69 5.26
N SER A 153 4.94 4.67 5.45
CA SER A 153 4.86 5.60 6.59
C SER A 153 3.71 6.59 6.42
N ALA A 154 3.47 7.05 5.19
CA ALA A 154 2.38 7.95 4.85
C ALA A 154 1.06 7.25 4.55
N LYS A 155 1.07 5.91 4.42
CA LYS A 155 -0.06 5.10 3.92
C LYS A 155 -0.68 5.70 2.65
N ALA A 156 0.17 6.06 1.70
CA ALA A 156 -0.25 6.76 0.49
C ALA A 156 0.71 6.46 -0.67
N TRP A 157 0.27 6.75 -1.89
CA TRP A 157 1.10 6.64 -3.08
C TRP A 157 1.52 8.02 -3.58
N GLY A 158 2.75 8.14 -4.08
CA GLY A 158 3.28 9.39 -4.61
C GLY A 158 4.54 9.22 -5.45
N GLY A 159 5.24 10.32 -5.69
CA GLY A 159 6.51 10.33 -6.43
C GLY A 159 6.38 10.20 -7.95
N ALA A 160 5.18 10.40 -8.50
CA ALA A 160 4.91 10.36 -9.94
C ALA A 160 4.15 11.61 -10.42
N SER A 161 4.04 11.74 -11.74
CA SER A 161 3.18 12.72 -12.40
C SER A 161 1.90 12.05 -12.87
N ILE A 162 0.76 12.72 -12.68
CA ILE A 162 -0.52 12.39 -13.29
C ILE A 162 -0.74 13.24 -14.54
N TYR A 163 -1.16 12.60 -15.62
CA TYR A 163 -1.57 13.22 -16.87
C TYR A 163 -3.09 13.33 -16.95
N ASP A 164 -3.58 14.52 -17.28
CA ASP A 164 -4.97 14.79 -17.60
C ASP A 164 -5.13 14.90 -19.13
N PRO A 165 -5.69 13.89 -19.81
CA PRO A 165 -5.88 13.91 -21.26
C PRO A 165 -6.95 14.88 -21.75
N VAL A 166 -7.89 15.29 -20.87
CA VAL A 166 -8.94 16.26 -21.22
C VAL A 166 -8.33 17.65 -21.36
N ARG A 167 -7.39 18.00 -20.48
CA ARG A 167 -6.72 19.31 -20.45
C ARG A 167 -5.34 19.35 -21.09
N GLY A 168 -4.69 18.20 -21.32
CA GLY A 168 -3.32 18.14 -21.83
C GLY A 168 -2.27 18.58 -20.81
N ILE A 169 -2.51 18.36 -19.51
CA ILE A 169 -1.63 18.84 -18.44
C ILE A 169 -1.08 17.71 -17.58
N ASN A 170 0.16 17.88 -17.12
CA ASN A 170 0.80 17.04 -16.12
C ASN A 170 0.87 17.78 -14.78
N ALA A 171 0.65 17.05 -13.68
CA ALA A 171 0.74 17.54 -12.32
C ALA A 171 1.40 16.48 -11.42
N SER A 172 2.01 16.90 -10.30
CA SER A 172 2.46 15.94 -9.28
C SER A 172 1.27 15.16 -8.71
N LEU A 173 1.46 13.88 -8.41
CA LEU A 173 0.41 12.98 -7.94
C LEU A 173 0.64 12.55 -6.49
N LYS A 174 -0.40 12.67 -5.67
CA LYS A 174 -0.59 11.90 -4.44
C LYS A 174 -1.90 11.13 -4.53
N ALA A 175 -1.91 9.85 -4.17
CA ALA A 175 -3.10 9.03 -4.14
C ALA A 175 -3.30 8.34 -2.78
N TRP A 176 -4.56 8.12 -2.39
CA TRP A 176 -4.96 7.40 -1.19
C TRP A 176 -6.41 6.91 -1.34
N PHE A 177 -6.77 5.83 -0.68
CA PHE A 177 -8.16 5.39 -0.55
C PHE A 177 -8.87 6.23 0.52
N SER A 178 -9.99 6.83 0.15
CA SER A 178 -10.91 7.48 1.11
C SER A 178 -11.81 6.47 1.80
N ASP A 179 -12.08 5.36 1.12
CA ASP A 179 -12.79 4.18 1.62
C ASP A 179 -12.38 2.96 0.77
N SER A 180 -12.96 1.78 1.02
CA SER A 180 -12.58 0.54 0.32
C SER A 180 -12.81 0.54 -1.20
N LYS A 181 -13.65 1.44 -1.72
CA LYS A 181 -14.00 1.56 -3.14
C LYS A 181 -13.54 2.86 -3.78
N THR A 182 -13.26 3.91 -3.02
CA THR A 182 -12.95 5.23 -3.56
C THR A 182 -11.45 5.54 -3.45
N LEU A 183 -10.75 5.55 -4.59
CA LEU A 183 -9.37 6.02 -4.70
C LEU A 183 -9.37 7.52 -5.03
N SER A 184 -8.79 8.34 -4.15
CA SER A 184 -8.60 9.77 -4.37
C SER A 184 -7.23 10.02 -5.01
N LEU A 185 -7.20 10.85 -6.06
CA LEU A 185 -5.99 11.29 -6.75
C LEU A 185 -5.91 12.80 -6.70
N LYS A 186 -4.95 13.33 -5.94
CA LYS A 186 -4.66 14.76 -5.89
C LYS A 186 -3.55 15.10 -6.87
N GLY A 187 -3.89 15.90 -7.87
CA GLY A 187 -2.96 16.54 -8.78
C GLY A 187 -2.56 17.92 -8.24
N SER A 188 -1.27 18.21 -8.15
CA SER A 188 -0.76 19.53 -7.72
C SER A 188 0.25 20.11 -8.73
N LYS A 189 0.05 21.37 -9.13
CA LYS A 189 0.93 22.11 -10.05
C LYS A 189 0.92 23.60 -9.71
N MET A 190 2.10 24.20 -9.51
CA MET A 190 2.27 25.65 -9.31
C MET A 190 1.35 26.24 -8.22
N GLY A 191 1.24 25.59 -7.06
CA GLY A 191 0.42 26.05 -5.94
C GLY A 191 -1.07 25.72 -6.04
N PHE A 192 -1.56 25.28 -7.20
CA PHE A 192 -2.93 24.82 -7.38
C PHE A 192 -3.03 23.31 -7.19
N SER A 193 -4.14 22.85 -6.61
CA SER A 193 -4.44 21.42 -6.45
C SER A 193 -5.88 21.11 -6.79
N GLU A 194 -6.11 19.93 -7.35
CA GLU A 194 -7.43 19.37 -7.63
C GLU A 194 -7.40 17.90 -7.20
N THR A 195 -8.51 17.41 -6.62
CA THR A 195 -8.66 15.99 -6.28
C THR A 195 -9.76 15.39 -7.13
N VAL A 196 -9.46 14.28 -7.80
CA VAL A 196 -10.41 13.48 -8.58
C VAL A 196 -10.55 12.12 -7.91
N THR A 197 -11.77 11.61 -7.80
CA THR A 197 -12.05 10.30 -7.22
C THR A 197 -12.29 9.27 -8.32
N TRP A 198 -11.75 8.07 -8.10
CA TRP A 198 -11.90 6.90 -8.95
C TRP A 198 -12.63 5.82 -8.15
N THR A 199 -13.66 5.23 -8.75
CA THR A 199 -14.44 4.17 -8.12
C THR A 199 -13.92 2.82 -8.56
N ARG A 200 -13.45 1.99 -7.62
CA ARG A 200 -13.05 0.61 -7.91
C ARG A 200 -14.24 -0.17 -8.49
N LEU A 201 -13.98 -0.90 -9.58
CA LEU A 201 -14.92 -1.79 -10.25
C LEU A 201 -15.02 -3.16 -9.55
#